data_AF-L1KNC5-F1
#
_entry.id   AF-L1KNC5-F1
#
_cell.length_a   1.000
_cell.length_b   1.000
_cell.length_c   1.000
_cell.angle_alpha   90.00
_cell.angle_beta   90.00
_cell.angle_gamma   90.00
#
_symmetry.space_group_name_H-M   'P 1'
#
loop_
_entity.id
_entity.type
_entity.pdbx_description
1 polymer ?
#
loop_
_entity_poly.entity_id
_entity_poly.type
_entity_poly.pdbx_seq_one_letter_code
_entity_poly.pdbx_strand_id
1 'polypeptide(L)'
;MPSARRAVGGTVNMRDISDTMPTLAAIAPFASGPVRIEDVANTRVKECDRLEACAENLRRLGAEVATGPYWIEIRPGAPLTSTTDIKTYSDHRIVM
;
A
#
# COMPACT_ATOMS: atom_id res chain seq x y z
N MET A 1 -23.42 6.27 -16.15
CA MET A 1 -22.47 5.31 -15.57
C MET A 1 -22.78 5.23 -14.09
N PRO A 2 -23.26 4.10 -13.53
CA PRO A 2 -23.40 4.00 -12.08
C PRO A 2 -22.01 4.16 -11.48
N SER A 3 -21.83 5.09 -10.54
CA SER A 3 -20.52 5.30 -9.90
C SER A 3 -20.16 4.01 -9.18
N ALA A 4 -19.09 3.33 -9.61
CA ALA A 4 -18.58 2.18 -8.89
C ALA A 4 -18.36 2.57 -7.41
N ARG A 5 -18.92 1.79 -6.49
CA ARG A 5 -18.73 2.04 -5.05
C ARG A 5 -17.24 1.87 -4.75
N ARG A 6 -16.59 2.96 -4.33
CA ARG A 6 -15.20 2.92 -3.84
C ARG A 6 -15.15 2.24 -2.48
N ALA A 7 -14.04 1.56 -2.20
CA ALA A 7 -13.75 1.09 -0.85
C ALA A 7 -13.72 2.27 0.13
N VAL A 8 -14.27 2.09 1.33
CA VAL A 8 -14.26 3.12 2.37
C VAL A 8 -12.89 3.13 3.05
N GLY A 9 -12.31 4.32 3.25
CA GLY A 9 -11.07 4.47 4.03
C GLY A 9 -11.25 4.02 5.47
N GLY A 10 -10.15 3.69 6.14
CA GLY A 10 -10.18 3.18 7.51
C GLY A 10 -8.85 2.63 7.99
N THR A 11 -8.83 2.19 9.24
CA THR A 11 -7.70 1.48 9.84
C THR A 11 -7.98 -0.01 9.84
N VAL A 12 -7.04 -0.80 9.34
CA VAL A 12 -7.15 -2.26 9.21
C VAL A 12 -5.95 -2.90 9.91
N ASN A 13 -6.21 -3.67 10.96
CA ASN A 13 -5.21 -4.56 11.54
C ASN A 13 -5.06 -5.79 10.64
N MET A 14 -3.83 -6.11 10.24
CA MET A 14 -3.54 -7.23 9.34
C MET A 14 -2.60 -8.27 9.96
N ARG A 15 -2.50 -8.36 11.30
CA ARG A 15 -1.60 -9.30 11.99
C ARG A 15 -1.68 -10.73 11.42
N ASP A 16 -2.89 -11.25 11.30
CA ASP A 16 -3.15 -12.65 10.92
C ASP A 16 -3.11 -12.90 9.41
N ILE A 17 -3.05 -11.83 8.61
CA ILE A 17 -3.08 -11.86 7.14
C ILE A 17 -2.01 -10.96 6.53
N SER A 18 -0.89 -10.76 7.22
CA SER A 18 0.10 -9.71 6.91
C SER A 18 0.68 -9.80 5.50
N ASP A 19 0.72 -10.98 4.89
CA ASP A 19 1.22 -11.17 3.53
C ASP A 19 0.30 -10.54 2.44
N THR A 20 -0.95 -10.18 2.76
CA THR A 20 -1.85 -9.46 1.86
C THR A 20 -1.76 -7.93 2.00
N MET A 21 -0.89 -7.42 2.89
CA MET A 21 -0.64 -5.98 3.04
C MET A 21 -0.28 -5.28 1.73
N PRO A 22 0.63 -5.82 0.87
CA PRO A 22 0.95 -5.17 -0.41
C PRO A 22 -0.26 -4.98 -1.32
N THR A 23 -1.18 -5.96 -1.34
CA THR A 23 -2.41 -5.89 -2.12
C THR A 23 -3.33 -4.78 -1.62
N LEU A 24 -3.54 -4.65 -0.30
CA LEU A 24 -4.35 -3.56 0.24
C LEU A 24 -3.68 -2.19 0.03
N ALA A 25 -2.35 -2.11 0.16
CA ALA A 25 -1.59 -0.89 -0.11
C ALA A 25 -1.73 -0.43 -1.58
N ALA A 26 -1.77 -1.36 -2.54
CA ALA A 26 -1.97 -1.05 -3.96
C ALA A 26 -3.40 -0.56 -4.27
N ILE A 27 -4.42 -0.99 -3.49
CA ILE A 27 -5.82 -0.57 -3.65
C ILE A 27 -6.06 0.79 -2.98
N ALA A 28 -5.35 1.09 -1.89
CA ALA A 28 -5.59 2.26 -1.04
C ALA A 28 -5.64 3.63 -1.76
N PRO A 29 -4.83 3.92 -2.81
CA PRO A 29 -4.93 5.19 -3.55
C PRO A 29 -6.31 5.43 -4.20
N PHE A 30 -7.12 4.38 -4.38
CA PHE A 30 -8.44 4.44 -5.02
C PHE A 30 -9.61 4.44 -4.01
N ALA A 31 -9.32 4.37 -2.71
CA ALA A 31 -10.33 4.42 -1.65
C ALA A 31 -11.02 5.81 -1.59
N SER A 32 -12.15 5.89 -0.89
CA SER A 32 -12.86 7.15 -0.64
C SER A 32 -12.23 8.01 0.48
N GLY A 33 -11.26 7.46 1.21
CA GLY A 33 -10.54 8.14 2.29
C GLY A 33 -9.24 7.42 2.65
N PRO A 34 -8.43 7.98 3.58
CA PRO A 34 -7.15 7.39 3.98
C PRO A 34 -7.29 5.94 4.44
N VAL A 35 -6.33 5.09 4.04
CA VAL A 35 -6.25 3.70 4.49
C VAL A 35 -4.98 3.53 5.30
N ARG A 36 -5.14 3.07 6.54
CA ARG A 36 -4.04 2.74 7.44
C ARG A 36 -4.00 1.24 7.65
N ILE A 37 -2.87 0.63 7.36
CA ILE A 37 -2.62 -0.79 7.55
C ILE A 37 -1.69 -0.93 8.75
N GLU A 38 -2.11 -1.66 9.78
CA GLU A 38 -1.40 -1.78 11.05
C GLU A 38 -1.06 -3.24 11.38
N ASP A 39 -0.12 -3.40 12.30
CA ASP A 39 0.33 -4.69 12.84
C ASP A 39 1.01 -5.58 11.79
N VAL A 40 1.83 -4.94 10.96
CA VAL A 40 2.52 -5.55 9.81
C VAL A 40 4.05 -5.45 9.92
N ALA A 41 4.58 -5.30 11.14
CA ALA A 41 6.04 -5.22 11.37
C ALA A 41 6.79 -6.43 10.79
N ASN A 42 6.19 -7.62 10.85
CA ASN A 42 6.77 -8.85 10.32
C ASN A 42 7.00 -8.82 8.80
N THR A 43 6.31 -7.94 8.06
CA THR A 43 6.45 -7.81 6.60
C THR A 43 7.78 -7.17 6.19
N ARG A 44 8.46 -6.51 7.14
CA ARG A 44 9.78 -5.88 6.93
C ARG A 44 10.93 -6.87 6.79
N VAL A 45 10.74 -8.11 7.26
CA VAL A 45 11.76 -9.18 7.29
C VAL A 45 11.40 -10.37 6.41
N LYS A 46 10.56 -10.13 5.40
CA LYS A 46 10.16 -11.14 4.41
C LYS A 46 11.23 -11.22 3.31
N GLU A 47 10.86 -11.61 2.10
CA GLU A 47 11.77 -11.65 0.94
C GLU A 47 12.42 -10.28 0.67
N CYS A 48 11.73 -9.20 1.01
CA CYS A 48 12.27 -7.84 1.16
C CYS A 48 11.58 -7.11 2.33
N ASP A 49 11.97 -5.85 2.60
CA ASP A 49 11.13 -4.97 3.42
C ASP A 49 9.91 -4.56 2.59
N ARG A 50 8.84 -5.36 2.66
CA ARG A 50 7.62 -5.16 1.86
C ARG A 50 6.93 -3.83 2.17
N LEU A 51 7.04 -3.36 3.41
CA LEU A 51 6.41 -2.12 3.83
C LEU A 51 7.09 -0.93 3.16
N GLU A 52 8.43 -0.86 3.22
CA GLU A 52 9.17 0.20 2.50
C GLU A 52 9.11 0.01 0.99
N ALA A 53 9.10 -1.22 0.47
CA ALA A 53 8.95 -1.48 -0.96
C ALA A 53 7.65 -0.90 -1.52
N CYS A 54 6.51 -1.15 -0.84
CA CYS A 54 5.24 -0.54 -1.18
C CYS A 54 5.30 0.98 -1.04
N ALA A 55 5.85 1.51 0.06
CA ALA A 55 5.91 2.95 0.29
C ALA A 55 6.75 3.68 -0.77
N GLU A 56 7.91 3.15 -1.16
CA GLU A 56 8.75 3.72 -2.21
C GLU A 56 8.03 3.72 -3.56
N ASN A 57 7.48 2.58 -3.98
CA ASN A 57 6.81 2.48 -5.27
C ASN A 57 5.58 3.40 -5.34
N LEU A 58 4.76 3.45 -4.29
CA LEU A 58 3.58 4.33 -4.22
C LEU A 58 3.97 5.81 -4.21
N ARG A 59 5.02 6.22 -3.48
CA ARG A 59 5.55 7.59 -3.53
C ARG A 59 6.07 7.94 -4.93
N ARG A 60 6.75 7.02 -5.61
CA ARG A 60 7.21 7.20 -7.00
C ARG A 60 6.06 7.32 -8.00
N LEU A 61 4.92 6.69 -7.70
CA LEU A 61 3.67 6.88 -8.44
C LEU A 61 2.98 8.22 -8.10
N GLY A 62 3.44 8.95 -7.08
CA GLY A 62 2.86 10.23 -6.67
C GLY A 62 1.84 10.14 -5.54
N ALA A 63 1.64 8.96 -4.95
CA ALA A 63 0.76 8.82 -3.78
C ALA A 63 1.38 9.44 -2.53
N GLU A 64 0.53 10.01 -1.67
CA GLU A 64 0.93 10.46 -0.34
C GLU A 64 0.96 9.25 0.61
N VAL A 65 2.15 8.91 1.11
CA VAL A 65 2.38 7.72 1.96
C VAL A 65 3.21 8.07 3.18
N ALA A 66 2.68 7.76 4.36
CA ALA A 66 3.40 7.80 5.63
C ALA A 66 3.66 6.37 6.13
N THR A 67 4.78 6.15 6.81
CA THR A 67 5.14 4.85 7.38
C THR A 67 5.55 5.00 8.84
N GLY A 68 5.36 3.95 9.61
CA GLY A 68 5.96 3.76 10.93
C GLY A 68 6.47 2.34 11.09
N PRO A 69 6.96 1.96 12.29
CA PRO A 69 7.64 0.69 12.47
C PRO A 69 6.75 -0.53 12.15
N TYR A 70 5.45 -0.42 12.40
CA TYR A 70 4.48 -1.51 12.26
C TYR A 70 3.23 -1.12 11.44
N TRP A 71 3.29 -0.01 10.70
CA TRP A 71 2.15 0.49 9.93
C TRP A 71 2.55 1.28 8.69
N ILE A 72 1.63 1.34 7.73
CA ILE A 72 1.69 2.20 6.53
C ILE A 72 0.33 2.88 6.34
N GLU A 73 0.34 4.17 6.04
CA GLU A 73 -0.87 4.95 5.72
C GLU A 73 -0.75 5.55 4.33
N ILE A 74 -1.77 5.33 3.49
CA ILE A 74 -1.85 5.82 2.12
C ILE A 74 -3.07 6.75 2.03
N ARG A 75 -2.85 7.98 1.55
CA ARG A 75 -3.90 9.00 1.39
C ARG A 75 -4.32 9.11 -0.08
N PRO A 76 -5.60 8.83 -0.42
CA PRO A 76 -6.09 9.01 -1.78
C PRO A 76 -6.29 10.50 -2.11
N GLY A 77 -6.25 10.84 -3.39
CA GLY A 77 -6.58 12.19 -3.89
C GLY A 77 -5.49 12.85 -4.73
N ALA A 78 -4.23 12.44 -4.55
CA ALA A 78 -3.15 12.86 -5.43
C ALA A 78 -3.23 12.14 -6.79
N PRO A 79 -3.02 12.82 -7.93
CA PRO A 79 -2.89 12.18 -9.24
C PRO A 79 -1.71 11.21 -9.26
N LEU A 80 -1.94 9.98 -9.74
CA LEU A 80 -0.87 9.01 -9.94
C LEU A 80 -0.25 9.14 -11.34
N THR A 81 1.06 8.97 -11.45
CA THR A 81 1.75 8.92 -12.74
C THR A 81 1.78 7.49 -13.31
N SER A 82 1.68 7.36 -14.63
CA SER A 82 1.78 6.09 -15.36
C SER A 82 3.17 5.83 -15.96
N THR A 83 4.14 6.71 -15.74
CA THR A 83 5.44 6.69 -16.45
C THR A 83 6.63 6.33 -15.55
N THR A 84 6.39 5.64 -14.44
CA THR A 84 7.46 5.24 -13.50
C THR A 84 7.63 3.74 -13.46
N ASP A 85 8.87 3.28 -13.40
CA ASP A 85 9.18 1.86 -13.21
C ASP A 85 8.88 1.42 -11.77
N ILE A 86 8.21 0.29 -11.61
CA ILE A 86 8.00 -0.33 -10.29
C ILE A 86 9.17 -1.25 -9.98
N LYS A 87 9.83 -1.04 -8.83
CA LYS A 87 10.86 -1.96 -8.35
C LYS A 87 10.18 -3.16 -7.72
N THR A 88 10.52 -4.35 -8.19
CA THR A 88 9.88 -5.61 -7.77
C THR A 88 10.54 -6.28 -6.57
N TYR A 89 11.78 -5.89 -6.24
CA TYR A 89 12.58 -6.43 -5.12
C TYR A 89 12.71 -7.97 -5.10
N SER A 90 12.55 -8.62 -6.26
CA SER A 90 12.46 -10.09 -6.37
C SER A 90 11.40 -10.72 -5.44
N ASP A 91 10.36 -9.96 -5.09
CA ASP A 91 9.29 -10.38 -4.20
C ASP A 91 7.97 -10.48 -4.97
N HIS A 92 7.43 -11.70 -5.04
CA HIS A 92 6.21 -11.98 -5.79
C HIS A 92 4.99 -11.18 -5.29
N ARG A 93 4.97 -10.76 -4.02
CA ARG A 93 3.89 -9.92 -3.48
C ARG A 93 4.03 -8.45 -3.90
N ILE A 94 5.22 -8.01 -4.26
CA ILE A 94 5.48 -6.65 -4.74
C ILE A 94 5.35 -6.56 -6.27
N VAL A 95 5.57 -7.67 -6.97
CA VAL A 95 5.34 -7.78 -8.42
C VAL A 95 3.87 -7.62 -8.79
N MET A 96 2.96 -8.15 -7.97
CA MET A 96 1.50 -8.08 -8.17
C MET A 96 0.94 -6.70 -7.81
#